data_AF-A0A968SX13-F1
#
_entry.id   AF-A0A968SX13-F1
#
_cell.length_a   1.000
_cell.length_b   1.000
_cell.length_c   1.000
_cell.angle_alpha   90.00
_cell.angle_beta   90.00
_cell.angle_gamma   90.00
#
_symmetry.space_group_name_H-M   'P 1'
#
loop_
_entity.id
_entity.type
_entity.pdbx_description
1 polymer ?
#
loop_
_entity_poly.entity_id
_entity_poly.type
_entity_poly.pdbx_seq_one_letter_code
_entity_poly.pdbx_strand_id
1 'polypeptide(L)'
;MEKLLAILGPTASGKSALAMELAELMDAEIVTVDSAQVFRGLDVGTAKPTKEEQARLRHHLIDVIEPSSQWTAADFMRAADDVIHEIRSRGRIPILCGGTGLWYRALVHGIFRAPRSTRRSGRVSGE
;
A
#
# COMPACT_ATOMS: atom_id res chain seq x y z
N MET A 1 -18.09 1.82 10.66
CA MET A 1 -16.96 0.92 10.38
C MET A 1 -16.54 1.18 8.95
N GLU A 2 -15.33 1.68 8.72
CA GLU A 2 -14.87 2.01 7.37
C GLU A 2 -14.43 0.73 6.64
N LYS A 3 -14.95 0.50 5.43
CA LYS A 3 -14.70 -0.72 4.66
C LYS A 3 -13.30 -0.66 4.04
N LEU A 4 -12.61 -1.80 4.02
CA LEU A 4 -11.33 -2.03 3.37
C LEU A 4 -11.31 -3.50 2.97
N LEU A 5 -11.05 -3.79 1.69
CA LEU A 5 -10.87 -5.16 1.21
C LEU A 5 -9.38 -5.42 0.99
N ALA A 6 -8.89 -6.60 1.35
CA ALA A 6 -7.52 -7.02 1.08
C ALA A 6 -7.49 -8.35 0.35
N ILE A 7 -6.85 -8.37 -0.82
CA ILE A 7 -6.64 -9.53 -1.68
C ILE A 7 -5.15 -9.79 -1.72
N LEU A 8 -4.71 -10.72 -0.88
CA LEU A 8 -3.30 -11.05 -0.68
C LEU A 8 -3.01 -12.48 -1.09
N GLY A 9 -1.82 -12.72 -1.63
CA GLY A 9 -1.41 -14.07 -2.01
C GLY A 9 -0.05 -14.09 -2.70
N PRO A 10 0.45 -15.29 -3.05
CA PRO A 10 1.70 -15.41 -3.78
C PRO A 10 1.61 -14.84 -5.20
N THR A 11 2.77 -14.66 -5.84
CA THR A 11 2.83 -14.31 -7.28
C THR A 11 2.11 -15.37 -8.11
N ALA A 12 1.48 -14.95 -9.21
CA ALA A 12 0.72 -15.81 -10.12
C ALA A 12 -0.52 -16.53 -9.55
N SER A 13 -1.02 -16.17 -8.36
CA SER A 13 -2.25 -16.75 -7.80
C SER A 13 -3.57 -16.12 -8.28
N GLY A 14 -3.56 -15.30 -9.34
CA GLY A 14 -4.76 -14.67 -9.89
C GLY A 14 -5.31 -13.43 -9.14
N LYS A 15 -4.58 -12.92 -8.14
CA LYS A 15 -4.98 -11.77 -7.28
C LYS A 15 -5.47 -10.56 -8.07
N SER A 16 -4.71 -10.14 -9.08
CA SER A 16 -4.97 -8.92 -9.84
C SER A 16 -6.27 -9.03 -10.63
N ALA A 17 -6.53 -10.19 -11.24
CA ALA A 17 -7.78 -10.44 -11.95
C ALA A 17 -9.00 -10.32 -11.02
N LEU A 18 -8.95 -10.97 -9.85
CA LEU A 18 -10.00 -10.88 -8.85
C LEU A 18 -10.18 -9.45 -8.31
N ALA A 19 -9.09 -8.73 -8.06
CA ALA A 19 -9.14 -7.35 -7.59
C ALA A 19 -9.80 -6.42 -8.60
N MET A 20 -9.50 -6.59 -9.89
CA MET A 20 -10.09 -5.79 -10.96
C MET A 20 -11.59 -6.09 -11.13
N GLU A 21 -11.99 -7.36 -11.12
CA GLU A 21 -13.40 -7.75 -11.21
C GLU A 21 -14.21 -7.16 -10.05
N LEU A 22 -13.70 -7.27 -8.82
CA LEU A 22 -14.37 -6.67 -7.65
C LEU A 22 -14.36 -5.15 -7.68
N ALA A 23 -13.32 -4.52 -8.22
CA ALA A 23 -13.26 -3.07 -8.35
C ALA A 23 -14.35 -2.53 -9.29
N GLU A 24 -14.62 -3.21 -10.41
CA GLU A 24 -15.73 -2.86 -11.31
C GLU A 24 -17.09 -3.01 -10.64
N LEU A 25 -17.32 -4.16 -9.97
CA LEU A 25 -18.61 -4.48 -9.37
C LEU A 25 -18.97 -3.59 -8.18
N MET A 26 -17.96 -3.13 -7.44
CA MET A 26 -18.13 -2.41 -6.18
C MET A 26 -17.85 -0.91 -6.30
N ASP A 27 -17.58 -0.41 -7.51
CA ASP A 27 -17.17 0.97 -7.74
C ASP A 27 -15.96 1.34 -6.87
N ALA A 28 -14.94 0.47 -6.89
CA ALA A 28 -13.80 0.48 -5.98
C ALA A 28 -12.52 0.97 -6.66
N GLU A 29 -11.50 1.27 -5.87
CA GLU A 29 -10.17 1.66 -6.35
C GLU A 29 -9.10 0.73 -5.76
N ILE A 30 -8.07 0.39 -6.55
CA ILE A 30 -7.05 -0.60 -6.17
C ILE A 30 -5.82 0.12 -5.63
N VAL A 31 -5.38 -0.27 -4.44
CA VAL A 31 -4.11 0.15 -3.83
C VAL A 31 -3.12 -1.00 -3.92
N THR A 32 -2.06 -0.81 -4.71
CA THR A 32 -1.05 -1.85 -4.95
C THR A 32 -0.21 -2.09 -3.70
N VAL A 33 -0.12 -3.35 -3.27
CA VAL A 33 0.70 -3.81 -2.13
C VAL A 33 1.80 -4.76 -2.64
N ASP A 34 2.59 -4.27 -3.59
CA ASP A 34 3.66 -5.01 -4.24
C ASP A 34 4.92 -4.15 -4.36
N SER A 35 6.01 -4.62 -3.75
CA SER A 35 7.27 -3.90 -3.68
C SER A 35 8.02 -3.80 -5.00
N ALA A 36 7.65 -4.59 -6.01
CA ALA A 36 8.24 -4.49 -7.35
C ALA A 36 7.47 -3.50 -8.23
N GLN A 37 6.15 -3.41 -8.07
CA GLN A 37 5.29 -2.59 -8.94
C GLN A 37 5.37 -1.08 -8.66
N VAL A 38 5.93 -0.66 -7.53
CA VAL A 38 6.12 0.76 -7.21
C VAL A 38 7.14 1.47 -8.11
N PHE A 39 8.06 0.73 -8.72
CA PHE A 39 9.18 1.30 -9.49
C PHE A 39 8.80 1.60 -10.93
N ARG A 40 9.07 2.81 -11.39
CA ARG A 40 8.82 3.27 -12.78
C ARG A 40 9.60 2.48 -13.82
N GLY A 41 8.97 2.26 -14.97
CA GLY A 41 9.61 1.67 -16.16
C GLY A 41 9.94 0.18 -16.08
N LEU A 42 9.70 -0.47 -14.92
CA LEU A 42 9.91 -1.89 -14.71
C LEU A 42 8.60 -2.68 -14.87
N ASP A 43 8.00 -2.68 -16.07
CA ASP A 43 6.62 -3.16 -16.23
C ASP A 43 6.52 -4.68 -16.44
N VAL A 44 7.26 -5.23 -17.40
CA VAL A 44 7.18 -6.64 -17.81
C VAL A 44 7.59 -7.59 -16.69
N GLY A 45 8.73 -7.33 -16.05
CA GLY A 45 9.28 -8.19 -15.00
C GLY A 45 8.50 -8.17 -13.68
N THR A 46 7.61 -7.18 -13.50
CA THR A 46 6.84 -6.99 -12.25
C THR A 46 5.35 -7.27 -12.42
N ALA A 47 4.94 -7.71 -13.62
CA ALA A 47 3.56 -8.02 -13.98
C ALA A 47 2.58 -6.92 -13.57
N LYS A 48 2.95 -5.65 -13.87
CA LYS A 48 2.05 -4.51 -13.67
C LYS A 48 0.80 -4.65 -14.55
N PRO A 49 -0.34 -4.11 -14.08
CA PRO A 49 -1.51 -3.96 -14.94
C PRO A 49 -1.15 -3.14 -16.18
N THR A 50 -1.72 -3.51 -17.32
CA THR A 50 -1.46 -2.81 -18.59
C THR A 50 -2.02 -1.39 -18.55
N LYS A 51 -1.65 -0.55 -19.52
CA LYS A 51 -2.18 0.83 -19.59
C LYS A 51 -3.69 0.82 -19.85
N GLU A 52 -4.20 -0.17 -20.57
CA GLU A 52 -5.63 -0.37 -20.81
C GLU A 52 -6.37 -0.75 -19.52
N GLU A 53 -5.78 -1.61 -18.69
CA GLU A 53 -6.33 -1.97 -17.37
C GLU A 53 -6.32 -0.76 -16.41
N GLN A 54 -5.21 -0.02 -16.37
CA GLN A 54 -5.08 1.21 -15.57
C GLN A 54 -5.99 2.35 -16.06
N ALA A 55 -6.38 2.36 -17.34
CA ALA A 55 -7.35 3.33 -17.86
C ALA A 55 -8.79 2.97 -17.48
N ARG A 56 -9.08 1.67 -17.34
CA ARG A 56 -10.39 1.15 -16.92
C ARG A 56 -10.63 1.31 -15.42
N LEU A 57 -9.61 1.06 -14.61
CA LEU A 57 -9.69 1.06 -13.15
C LEU A 57 -8.56 1.91 -12.56
N ARG A 58 -8.84 2.67 -11.50
CA ARG A 58 -7.79 3.44 -10.82
C ARG A 58 -6.92 2.50 -9.99
N HIS A 59 -5.64 2.45 -10.34
CA HIS A 59 -4.59 1.82 -9.56
C HIS A 59 -3.73 2.90 -8.89
N HIS A 60 -3.52 2.74 -7.60
CA HIS A 60 -2.67 3.60 -6.79
C HIS A 60 -1.37 2.89 -6.42
N LEU A 61 -0.34 3.69 -6.11
CA LEU A 61 0.97 3.21 -5.68
C LEU A 61 1.66 2.29 -6.71
N ILE A 62 1.43 2.56 -7.98
CA ILE A 62 2.17 2.01 -9.12
C ILE A 62 3.01 3.14 -9.72
N ASP A 63 4.23 2.85 -10.19
CA ASP A 63 5.09 3.87 -10.84
C ASP A 63 5.34 5.13 -9.97
N VAL A 64 5.44 4.98 -8.65
CA VAL A 64 5.59 6.09 -7.70
C VAL A 64 7.04 6.54 -7.48
N ILE A 65 8.02 5.66 -7.74
CA ILE A 65 9.44 5.94 -7.48
C ILE A 65 10.35 5.53 -8.65
N GLU A 66 11.52 6.16 -8.72
CA GLU A 66 12.57 5.75 -9.65
C GLU A 66 13.26 4.46 -9.18
N PRO A 67 13.73 3.59 -10.11
CA PRO A 67 14.47 2.37 -9.76
C PRO A 67 15.71 2.57 -8.87
N SER A 68 16.33 3.75 -8.92
CA SER A 68 17.48 4.11 -8.09
C SER A 68 17.11 4.60 -6.69
N SER A 69 15.82 4.83 -6.42
CA SER A 69 15.32 5.35 -5.15
C SER A 69 15.04 4.24 -4.16
N GLN A 70 15.14 4.55 -2.86
CA GLN A 70 14.71 3.65 -1.81
C GLN A 70 13.25 3.90 -1.44
N TRP A 71 12.54 2.82 -1.11
CA TRP A 71 11.17 2.90 -0.60
C TRP A 71 10.94 1.85 0.46
N THR A 72 10.70 2.33 1.68
CA THR A 72 10.58 1.48 2.86
C THR A 72 9.13 1.09 3.12
N ALA A 73 8.93 0.12 4.01
CA ALA A 73 7.59 -0.20 4.52
C ALA A 73 6.92 1.00 5.22
N ALA A 74 7.70 1.95 5.76
CA ALA A 74 7.18 3.18 6.36
C ALA A 74 6.69 4.17 5.33
N ASP A 75 7.40 4.28 4.20
CA ASP A 75 6.98 5.13 3.08
C ASP A 75 5.70 4.58 2.46
N PHE A 76 5.66 3.27 2.22
CA PHE A 76 4.44 2.59 1.78
C PHE A 76 3.28 2.82 2.75
N MET A 77 3.48 2.59 4.05
CA MET A 77 2.42 2.73 5.05
C MET A 77 1.80 4.13 5.03
N ARG A 78 2.62 5.19 5.00
CA ARG A 78 2.14 6.58 4.94
C ARG A 78 1.38 6.84 3.64
N ALA A 79 1.97 6.50 2.50
CA ALA A 79 1.35 6.74 1.19
C ALA A 79 0.05 5.96 1.02
N ALA A 80 -0.01 4.72 1.50
CA ALA A 80 -1.21 3.90 1.46
C ALA A 80 -2.32 4.45 2.37
N ASP A 81 -1.99 4.96 3.56
CA ASP A 81 -2.96 5.59 4.47
C ASP A 81 -3.59 6.85 3.83
N ASP A 82 -2.76 7.70 3.23
CA ASP A 82 -3.21 8.89 2.50
C ASP A 82 -4.14 8.53 1.34
N VAL A 83 -3.74 7.57 0.50
CA VAL A 83 -4.54 7.08 -0.63
C VAL A 83 -5.87 6.48 -0.16
N ILE A 84 -5.85 5.67 0.91
CA ILE A 84 -7.06 5.06 1.47
C ILE A 84 -8.02 6.14 1.95
N HIS A 85 -7.51 7.19 2.61
CA HIS A 85 -8.33 8.32 3.05
C HIS A 85 -8.95 9.05 1.86
N GLU A 86 -8.17 9.30 0.80
CA GLU A 86 -8.61 9.97 -0.43
C GLU A 86 -9.71 9.16 -1.17
N ILE A 87 -9.54 7.84 -1.28
CA ILE A 87 -10.55 6.94 -1.87
C ILE A 87 -11.85 7.02 -1.06
N ARG A 88 -11.74 6.95 0.27
CA ARG A 88 -12.90 7.02 1.16
C ARG A 88 -13.60 8.37 1.12
N SER A 89 -12.86 9.48 0.99
CA SER A 89 -13.46 10.81 0.90
C SER A 89 -14.29 11.00 -0.37
N ARG A 90 -14.01 10.22 -1.42
CA ARG A 90 -14.85 10.11 -2.64
C ARG A 90 -16.03 9.15 -2.51
N GLY A 91 -16.22 8.51 -1.36
CA GLY A 91 -17.26 7.49 -1.13
C GLY A 91 -16.97 6.15 -1.80
N ARG A 92 -15.71 5.89 -2.21
CA ARG A 92 -15.29 4.68 -2.91
C ARG A 92 -14.70 3.66 -1.93
N ILE A 93 -14.64 2.39 -2.35
CA ILE A 93 -14.08 1.32 -1.52
C ILE A 93 -12.61 1.10 -1.91
N PRO A 94 -11.66 1.17 -0.95
CA PRO A 94 -10.27 0.79 -1.21
C PRO A 94 -10.09 -0.73 -1.21
N ILE A 95 -9.43 -1.27 -2.24
CA ILE A 95 -9.02 -2.67 -2.35
C ILE A 95 -7.49 -2.75 -2.32
N LEU A 96 -6.92 -3.27 -1.25
CA LEU A 96 -5.51 -3.64 -1.18
C LEU A 96 -5.26 -4.89 -2.02
N CYS A 97 -4.35 -4.85 -2.99
CA CYS A 97 -4.01 -6.02 -3.81
C CYS A 97 -2.49 -6.18 -3.92
N GLY A 98 -1.96 -7.35 -3.56
CA GLY A 98 -0.53 -7.62 -3.74
C GLY A 98 0.02 -8.77 -2.91
N GLY A 99 1.35 -8.95 -2.96
CA GLY A 99 2.06 -10.06 -2.31
C GLY A 99 3.03 -9.64 -1.20
N THR A 100 3.30 -8.35 -1.01
CA THR A 100 4.32 -7.90 -0.05
C THR A 100 3.76 -7.89 1.37
N GLY A 101 3.82 -9.04 2.04
CA GLY A 101 3.27 -9.23 3.38
C GLY A 101 3.81 -8.24 4.43
N LEU A 102 5.07 -7.82 4.33
CA LEU A 102 5.65 -6.81 5.23
C LEU A 102 4.92 -5.48 5.14
N TRP A 103 4.56 -5.05 3.93
CA TRP A 103 3.87 -3.78 3.67
C TRP A 103 2.43 -3.81 4.17
N TYR A 104 1.71 -4.90 3.88
CA TYR A 104 0.38 -5.11 4.45
C TYR A 104 0.42 -5.12 5.99
N ARG A 105 1.38 -5.84 6.58
CA ARG A 105 1.54 -5.89 8.04
C ARG A 105 1.86 -4.52 8.64
N ALA A 106 2.74 -3.75 7.98
CA ALA A 106 3.06 -2.39 8.39
C ALA A 106 1.83 -1.48 8.39
N LEU A 107 1.00 -1.57 7.35
CA LEU A 107 -0.24 -0.80 7.24
C LEU A 107 -1.27 -1.17 8.30
N VAL A 108 -1.49 -2.47 8.54
CA VAL A 108 -2.56 -2.93 9.45
C VAL A 108 -2.15 -2.92 10.93
N HIS A 109 -0.87 -3.15 11.23
CA HIS A 109 -0.39 -3.32 12.60
C HIS A 109 0.64 -2.26 13.05
N GLY A 110 1.06 -1.38 12.15
CA GLY A 110 2.23 -0.53 12.35
C GLY A 110 3.55 -1.30 12.24
N ILE A 111 4.65 -0.57 12.16
CA ILE A 111 5.99 -1.14 11.90
C ILE A 111 6.67 -1.58 13.19
N PHE A 112 6.47 -0.83 14.28
CA PHE A 112 7.04 -1.14 15.57
C PHE A 112 6.14 -0.64 16.70
N ARG A 113 5.98 -1.45 17.75
CA ARG A 113 5.50 -0.95 19.06
C ARG A 113 6.73 -0.49 19.84
N ALA A 114 7.04 0.81 19.79
CA ALA A 114 8.07 1.34 20.66
C ALA A 114 7.64 1.19 22.13
N PRO A 115 8.53 0.71 23.03
CA PRO A 115 8.31 0.90 24.46
C PRO A 115 8.06 2.40 24.69
N ARG A 116 7.07 2.74 25.52
CA ARG A 116 6.88 4.14 25.93
C ARG A 116 8.22 4.59 26.52
N SER A 117 8.84 5.61 25.95
CA SER A 117 10.02 6.18 26.58
C SER A 117 9.57 6.72 27.94
N THR A 118 10.02 6.08 29.01
CA THR A 118 10.01 6.72 30.31
C THR A 118 11.01 7.84 30.20
N ARG A 119 10.53 9.09 30.10
CA ARG A 119 11.39 10.25 30.35
C ARG A 119 11.93 10.06 31.77
N ARG A 120 13.15 9.55 31.91
CA ARG A 120 13.97 9.88 33.06
C ARG A 120 14.33 11.34 32.89
N SER A 121 13.51 12.24 33.42
CA SER A 121 13.95 13.59 33.74
C SER A 121 14.97 13.48 34.88
N GLY A 122 16.17 13.00 34.56
CA GLY A 122 17.33 13.23 35.41
C GLY A 122 17.63 14.71 35.31
N ARG A 123 17.13 15.51 36.27
CA ARG A 123 17.81 16.75 36.61
C ARG A 123 19.19 16.31 37.07
N VAL A 124 20.20 16.54 36.23
CA VAL A 124 21.56 16.60 36.71
C VAL A 124 21.65 17.97 37.40
N SER A 125 21.34 17.98 38.69
CA SER A 125 21.81 19.03 39.57
C SER A 125 23.31 18.79 39.72
N GLY A 126 24.10 19.55 38.98
CA GLY A 126 25.56 19.62 39.12
C GLY A 126 25.89 21.06 39.50
N GLU A 127 26.67 21.16 40.56
CA GLU A 127 27.07 22.35 41.33
C GLU A 127 27.83 23.41 40.52
#